data_AF-A0AAW9BUQ6-F1
#
_entry.id   AF-A0AAW9BUQ6-F1
#
_cell.length_a   1.000
_cell.length_b   1.000
_cell.length_c   1.000
_cell.angle_alpha   90.00
_cell.angle_beta   90.00
_cell.angle_gamma   90.00
#
_symmetry.space_group_name_H-M   'P 1'
#
loop_
_entity.id
_entity.type
_entity.pdbx_description
1 polymer ?
#
loop_
_entity_poly.entity_id
_entity_poly.type
_entity_poly.pdbx_seq_one_letter_code
_entity_poly.pdbx_strand_id
1 'polypeptide(L)'
;MKYQAAIFDMDGLLLDTERVCMRIFQEACEVQNLPFYEDVYLSIIGRNAAGIETIFRKAYGENLDRLHLEWRTRYNAVVKHQAIPVKDGVVELLEWLKAQGLPIAV
;
A
#
# COMPACT_ATOMS: atom_id res chain seq x y z
N MET A 1 16.68 -25.05 -14.33
CA MET A 1 16.85 -24.68 -12.90
C MET A 1 15.66 -25.21 -12.14
N LYS A 2 15.84 -25.92 -11.02
CA LYS A 2 14.74 -26.36 -10.14
C LYS A 2 14.78 -25.48 -8.90
N TYR A 3 13.75 -24.68 -8.68
CA TYR A 3 13.63 -23.86 -7.47
C TYR A 3 13.29 -24.76 -6.27
N GLN A 4 13.69 -24.37 -5.07
CA GLN A 4 13.47 -25.16 -3.85
C GLN A 4 12.32 -24.62 -2.99
N ALA A 5 11.99 -23.34 -3.12
CA ALA A 5 10.89 -22.66 -2.43
C ALA A 5 10.60 -21.33 -3.13
N ALA A 6 9.47 -20.70 -2.77
CA ALA A 6 9.13 -19.33 -3.13
C ALA A 6 8.82 -18.52 -1.86
N ILE A 7 9.36 -17.31 -1.77
CA ILE A 7 9.10 -16.36 -0.68
C ILE A 7 8.51 -15.11 -1.34
N PHE A 8 7.38 -14.66 -0.80
CA PHE A 8 6.65 -13.51 -1.32
C PHE A 8 6.63 -12.39 -0.29
N ASP A 9 6.85 -11.16 -0.75
CA ASP A 9 6.38 -10.00 -0.01
C ASP A 9 4.83 -9.96 -0.06
N MET A 10 4.19 -9.38 0.94
CA MET A 10 2.72 -9.36 1.00
C MET A 10 2.14 -8.09 0.37
N ASP A 11 2.58 -6.94 0.87
CA ASP A 11 1.99 -5.64 0.55
C ASP A 11 2.52 -5.15 -0.80
N GLY A 12 1.63 -4.80 -1.72
CA GLY A 12 2.01 -4.36 -3.06
C GLY A 12 2.40 -5.49 -4.01
N LEU A 13 2.54 -6.73 -3.52
CA LEU A 13 2.82 -7.93 -4.34
C LEU A 13 1.66 -8.93 -4.35
N LEU A 14 1.27 -9.45 -3.17
CA LEU A 14 0.12 -10.36 -3.06
C LEU A 14 -1.19 -9.59 -2.91
N LEU A 15 -1.14 -8.52 -2.11
CA LEU A 15 -2.27 -7.66 -1.82
C LEU A 15 -2.11 -6.31 -2.51
N ASP A 16 -3.21 -5.78 -3.05
CA ASP A 16 -3.24 -4.50 -3.74
C ASP A 16 -3.35 -3.32 -2.76
N THR A 17 -2.46 -3.29 -1.77
CA THR A 17 -2.45 -2.30 -0.69
C THR A 17 -2.21 -0.89 -1.19
N GLU A 18 -1.36 -0.71 -2.20
CA GLU A 18 -0.99 0.62 -2.73
C GLU A 18 -2.20 1.38 -3.28
N ARG A 19 -3.06 0.70 -4.05
CA ARG A 19 -4.29 1.30 -4.60
C ARG A 19 -5.26 1.70 -3.49
N VAL A 20 -5.40 0.85 -2.45
CA VAL A 20 -6.24 1.14 -1.29
C VAL A 20 -5.69 2.34 -0.52
N CYS A 21 -4.39 2.35 -0.22
CA CYS A 21 -3.71 3.46 0.47
C CYS A 21 -3.89 4.78 -0.28
N MET A 22 -3.70 4.78 -1.60
CA MET A 22 -3.79 5.98 -2.44
C MET A 22 -5.20 6.57 -2.44
N ARG A 23 -6.22 5.72 -2.67
CA ARG A 23 -7.62 6.14 -2.62
C ARG A 23 -7.97 6.79 -1.29
N ILE A 24 -7.56 6.16 -0.18
CA ILE A 24 -7.87 6.66 1.17
C ILE A 24 -7.11 7.95 1.47
N PHE A 25 -5.88 8.09 0.97
CA PHE A 25 -5.12 9.33 1.09
C PHE A 25 -5.78 10.47 0.30
N GLN A 26 -6.28 10.19 -0.91
CA GLN A 26 -7.06 11.14 -1.70
C GLN A 26 -8.32 11.59 -0.96
N GLU A 27 -9.09 10.66 -0.40
CA GLU A 27 -10.26 10.98 0.43
C GLU A 27 -9.89 11.84 1.66
N ALA A 28 -8.75 11.55 2.29
CA ALA A 28 -8.26 12.36 3.41
C ALA A 28 -7.89 13.79 2.97
N CYS A 29 -7.30 13.95 1.78
CA CYS A 29 -7.04 15.26 1.20
C CYS A 29 -8.33 16.05 0.97
N GLU A 30 -9.34 15.40 0.38
CA GLU A 30 -10.66 16.01 0.13
C GLU A 30 -11.32 16.51 1.42
N VAL A 31 -11.33 15.69 2.47
CA VAL A 31 -11.93 16.03 3.77
C VAL A 31 -11.20 17.17 4.47
N GLN A 32 -9.88 17.22 4.34
CA GLN A 32 -9.05 18.27 4.92
C GLN A 32 -9.00 19.54 4.04
N ASN A 33 -9.76 19.58 2.94
CA ASN A 33 -9.73 20.65 1.94
C ASN A 33 -8.30 20.94 1.43
N LEU A 34 -7.53 19.87 1.18
CA LEU A 34 -6.19 19.93 0.64
C LEU A 34 -6.17 19.34 -0.78
N PRO A 35 -5.35 19.89 -1.69
CA PRO A 35 -5.15 19.27 -3.00
C PRO A 35 -4.44 17.92 -2.86
N PHE A 36 -4.91 16.93 -3.61
CA PHE A 36 -4.18 15.68 -3.78
C PHE A 36 -3.11 15.87 -4.87
N TYR A 37 -1.84 15.77 -4.46
CA TYR A 37 -0.70 15.85 -5.37
C TYR A 37 -0.27 14.44 -5.78
N GLU A 38 -0.83 13.93 -6.87
CA GLU A 38 -0.60 12.55 -7.33
C GLU A 38 0.89 12.26 -7.55
N ASP A 39 1.62 13.13 -8.24
CA ASP A 39 3.06 12.95 -8.47
C ASP A 39 3.87 12.89 -7.16
N VAL A 40 3.47 13.66 -6.15
CA VAL A 40 4.11 13.63 -4.82
C VAL A 40 3.83 12.28 -4.17
N TYR A 41 2.57 11.81 -4.21
CA TYR A 41 2.20 10.52 -3.65
C TYR A 41 2.91 9.36 -4.36
N LEU A 42 2.95 9.32 -5.69
CA LEU A 42 3.65 8.28 -6.43
C LEU A 42 5.15 8.29 -6.14
N SER A 43 5.76 9.46 -5.92
CA SER A 43 7.18 9.57 -5.61
C SER A 43 7.60 8.96 -4.27
N ILE A 44 6.65 8.74 -3.35
CA ILE A 44 6.92 8.14 -2.04
C ILE A 44 6.84 6.62 -2.01
N ILE A 45 6.30 5.98 -3.06
CA ILE A 45 6.18 4.53 -3.14
C ILE A 45 7.57 3.89 -3.11
N GLY A 46 7.74 2.86 -2.28
CA GLY A 46 9.03 2.17 -2.09
C GLY A 46 10.06 2.93 -1.25
N ARG A 47 9.70 4.07 -0.63
CA ARG A 47 10.60 4.81 0.28
C ARG A 47 10.40 4.43 1.73
N ASN A 48 11.44 4.64 2.53
CA ASN A 48 11.35 4.50 3.99
C ASN A 48 10.60 5.69 4.63
N ALA A 49 10.20 5.53 5.90
CA ALA A 49 9.43 6.53 6.63
C ALA A 49 10.07 7.93 6.65
N ALA A 50 11.40 8.03 6.82
CA ALA A 50 12.10 9.32 6.83
C ALA A 50 12.05 10.02 5.46
N GLY A 51 12.15 9.26 4.37
CA GLY A 51 12.02 9.77 3.00
C GLY A 51 10.60 10.23 2.69
N ILE A 52 9.60 9.45 3.12
CA ILE A 52 8.18 9.80 2.99
C ILE A 52 7.90 11.13 3.72
N GLU A 53 8.29 11.22 5.00
CA GLU A 53 8.11 12.41 5.83
C GLU A 53 8.71 13.65 5.17
N THR A 54 9.94 13.55 4.65
CA THR A 54 10.61 14.67 3.99
C THR A 54 9.84 15.18 2.76
N ILE A 55 9.36 14.27 1.91
CA ILE A 55 8.64 14.61 0.68
C ILE A 55 7.27 15.21 1.00
N PHE A 56 6.52 14.57 1.90
CA PHE A 56 5.20 15.04 2.28
C PHE A 56 5.25 16.36 3.07
N ARG A 57 6.24 16.55 3.94
CA ARG A 57 6.43 17.81 4.66
C ARG A 57 6.72 18.96 3.70
N LYS A 58 7.47 18.71 2.63
CA LYS A 58 7.70 19.70 1.56
C LYS A 58 6.43 20.06 0.81
N ALA A 59 5.52 19.10 0.58
CA ALA A 59 4.30 19.32 -0.19
C ALA A 59 3.13 19.90 0.62
N TYR A 60 2.95 19.43 1.86
CA TYR A 60 1.80 19.76 2.71
C TYR A 60 2.15 20.68 3.89
N GLY A 61 3.43 20.85 4.22
CA GLY A 61 3.89 21.76 5.27
C GLY A 61 3.31 21.43 6.64
N GLU A 62 2.77 22.44 7.31
CA GLU A 62 2.14 22.33 8.62
C GLU A 62 0.84 21.50 8.59
N ASN A 63 0.22 21.35 7.41
CA ASN A 63 -1.00 20.56 7.27
C ASN A 63 -0.74 19.05 7.27
N LEU A 64 0.52 18.62 7.20
CA LEU A 64 0.85 17.22 7.08
C LEU A 64 0.38 16.40 8.29
N ASP A 65 0.51 16.92 9.51
CA ASP A 65 0.18 16.16 10.72
C ASP A 65 -1.32 15.88 10.83
N ARG A 66 -2.17 16.88 10.51
CA ARG A 66 -3.63 16.70 10.44
C ARG A 66 -4.04 15.75 9.31
N LEU A 67 -3.36 15.83 8.16
CA LEU A 67 -3.63 14.97 7.01
C LEU A 67 -3.24 13.52 7.32
N HIS A 68 -2.10 13.29 7.97
CA HIS A 68 -1.68 11.96 8.43
C HIS A 68 -2.66 11.36 9.42
N LEU A 69 -3.18 12.15 10.37
CA LEU A 69 -4.16 11.68 11.34
C LEU A 69 -5.47 11.26 10.66
N GLU A 70 -5.96 12.07 9.72
CA GLU A 70 -7.15 11.75 8.92
C GLU A 70 -6.94 10.49 8.09
N TRP A 71 -5.82 10.42 7.36
CA TRP A 71 -5.45 9.28 6.53
C TRP A 71 -5.39 7.98 7.35
N ARG A 72 -4.70 8.00 8.50
CA ARG A 72 -4.59 6.84 9.40
C ARG A 72 -5.95 6.39 9.93
N THR A 73 -6.82 7.34 10.28
CA THR A 73 -8.15 7.03 10.80
C THR A 73 -8.99 6.31 9.75
N ARG A 74 -9.01 6.83 8.52
CA ARG A 74 -9.73 6.21 7.40
C ARG A 74 -9.13 4.87 6.98
N TYR A 75 -7.81 4.78 6.92
CA TYR A 75 -7.11 3.53 6.59
C TYR A 75 -7.50 2.42 7.56
N ASN A 76 -7.44 2.71 8.87
CA ASN A 76 -7.84 1.77 9.91
C ASN A 76 -9.31 1.35 9.79
N ALA A 77 -10.21 2.24 9.39
CA ALA A 77 -11.61 1.89 9.16
C ALA A 77 -11.77 0.93 7.98
N VAL A 78 -11.04 1.14 6.87
CA VAL A 78 -11.09 0.25 5.71
C VAL A 78 -10.53 -1.12 6.05
N VAL A 79 -9.31 -1.23 6.59
CA VAL A 79 -8.68 -2.53 6.85
C VAL A 79 -9.39 -3.37 7.94
N LYS A 80 -10.16 -2.72 8.83
CA LYS A 80 -10.98 -3.43 9.83
C LYS A 80 -12.27 -4.02 9.28
N HIS A 81 -12.81 -3.43 8.21
CA HIS A 81 -14.17 -3.72 7.74
C HIS A 81 -14.21 -4.24 6.30
N GLN A 82 -13.11 -4.16 5.57
CA GLN A 82 -13.01 -4.57 4.17
C GLN A 82 -11.75 -5.39 3.95
N ALA A 83 -11.87 -6.46 3.17
CA ALA A 83 -10.71 -7.21 2.70
C ALA A 83 -9.93 -6.39 1.67
N ILE A 84 -8.60 -6.39 1.79
CA ILE A 84 -7.74 -5.81 0.76
C ILE A 84 -7.77 -6.74 -0.46
N PRO A 85 -8.00 -6.22 -1.68
CA PRO A 85 -8.04 -7.05 -2.86
C PRO A 85 -6.72 -7.80 -3.08
N VAL A 86 -6.82 -9.06 -3.49
CA VAL A 86 -5.68 -9.85 -3.96
C VAL A 86 -5.32 -9.37 -5.38
N LYS A 87 -4.03 -9.27 -5.70
CA LYS A 87 -3.59 -8.91 -7.06
C LYS A 87 -3.90 -10.03 -8.06
N ASP A 88 -4.16 -9.63 -9.30
CA ASP A 88 -4.47 -10.56 -10.39
C ASP A 88 -3.32 -11.56 -10.59
N GLY A 89 -3.65 -12.84 -10.77
CA GLY A 89 -2.67 -13.91 -10.99
C GLY A 89 -2.03 -14.49 -9.73
N VAL A 90 -2.24 -13.90 -8.56
CA VAL A 90 -1.66 -14.38 -7.29
C VAL A 90 -2.20 -15.75 -6.92
N VAL A 91 -3.53 -15.95 -7.02
CA VAL A 91 -4.16 -17.23 -6.64
C VAL A 91 -3.64 -18.34 -7.55
N GLU A 92 -3.63 -18.09 -8.86
CA GLU A 92 -3.18 -19.02 -9.89
C GLU A 92 -1.69 -19.39 -9.71
N LEU A 93 -0.85 -18.40 -9.40
CA LEU A 93 0.57 -18.62 -9.13
C LEU A 93 0.80 -19.49 -7.89
N LEU A 94 0.11 -19.20 -6.79
CA LEU A 94 0.24 -19.95 -5.54
C LEU A 94 -0.26 -21.39 -5.70
N GLU A 95 -1.35 -21.60 -6.43
CA GLU A 95 -1.86 -22.93 -6.76
C GLU A 95 -0.86 -23.72 -7.62
N TRP A 96 -0.27 -23.07 -8.63
CA TRP A 96 0.74 -23.70 -9.49
C TRP A 96 2.01 -24.11 -8.73
N LEU A 97 2.51 -23.25 -7.83
CA LEU A 97 3.67 -23.57 -6.99
C LEU A 97 3.37 -24.74 -6.04
N LYS A 98 2.18 -24.73 -5.42
CA LYS A 98 1.73 -25.80 -4.54
C LYS A 98 1.60 -27.13 -5.28
N ALA A 99 1.09 -27.12 -6.52
CA ALA A 99 0.98 -28.32 -7.35
C ALA A 99 2.34 -28.95 -7.70
N GLN A 100 3.42 -28.17 -7.68
CA GLN A 100 4.79 -28.66 -7.87
C GLN A 100 5.45 -29.14 -6.58
N GLY A 101 4.76 -29.08 -5.44
CA GLY A 101 5.31 -29.42 -4.13
C GLY A 101 6.35 -28.42 -3.64
N LEU A 102 6.32 -27.18 -4.15
CA LEU A 102 7.22 -26.12 -3.70
C LEU A 102 6.68 -25.50 -2.39
N PRO A 103 7.48 -25.45 -1.32
CA PRO A 103 7.16 -24.68 -0.13
C PRO A 103 7.01 -23.19 -0.46
N ILE A 104 6.02 -22.56 0.17
CA ILE A 104 5.69 -21.14 0.01
C ILE A 104 5.72 -20.48 1.39
N ALA A 105 6.30 -19.30 1.47
CA ALA A 105 6.26 -18.42 2.64
C ALA A 105 5.90 -16.99 2.25
N VAL A 106 5.36 -16.25 3.22
CA VAL A 106 5.10 -14.81 3.19
C VAL A 106 5.80 -14.20 4.40
#